data_AF-A0A1Q6QWU8-F1
#
_entry.id   AF-A0A1Q6QWU8-F1
#
_cell.length_a   1.000
_cell.length_b   1.000
_cell.length_c   1.000
_cell.angle_alpha   90.00
_cell.angle_beta   90.00
_cell.angle_gamma   90.00
#
_symmetry.space_group_name_H-M   'P 1'
#
loop_
_entity.id
_entity.type
_entity.pdbx_description
1 polymer ?
#
loop_
_entity_poly.entity_id
_entity_poly.type
_entity_poly.pdbx_seq_one_letter_code
_entity_poly.pdbx_strand_id
1 'polypeptide(L)'
;MNEKKCNKECDGIIKEMIIKGIDFPSIISVEYKVNGKIYILKENLVMKKEKNIMLGFIPVGYSTKSQIELMTGIKPVAGNKVRVKYEESNPNNAYLINNKASATLE
;
A
#
# COMPACT_ATOMS: atom_id res chain seq x y z
N MET A 1 -13.04 -7.13 3.95
CA MET A 1 -12.50 -6.21 4.98
C MET A 1 -13.56 -5.17 5.31
N ASN A 2 -13.81 -4.88 6.58
CA ASN A 2 -14.75 -3.84 7.00
C ASN A 2 -13.97 -2.68 7.62
N GLU A 3 -13.61 -1.70 6.80
CA GLU A 3 -12.80 -0.54 7.22
C GLU A 3 -13.45 0.26 8.35
N LYS A 4 -14.79 0.31 8.40
CA LYS A 4 -15.53 1.08 9.42
C LYS A 4 -15.30 0.56 10.84
N LYS A 5 -14.91 -0.72 10.97
CA LYS A 5 -14.60 -1.34 12.27
C LYS A 5 -13.14 -1.14 12.69
N CYS A 6 -12.26 -0.73 11.78
CA CYS A 6 -10.84 -0.56 12.08
C CYS A 6 -10.63 0.76 12.84
N ASN A 7 -10.29 0.66 14.12
CA ASN A 7 -10.32 1.75 15.10
C ASN A 7 -8.98 2.03 15.78
N LYS A 8 -7.97 1.18 15.57
CA LYS A 8 -6.61 1.35 16.11
C LYS A 8 -5.58 1.38 14.99
N GLU A 9 -4.46 2.04 15.23
CA GLU A 9 -3.35 2.16 14.29
C GLU A 9 -2.05 1.67 14.92
N CYS A 10 -1.18 1.09 14.10
CA CYS A 10 0.15 0.69 14.51
C CYS A 10 1.12 0.73 13.32
N ASP A 11 2.41 0.63 13.63
CA ASP A 11 3.43 0.43 12.61
C ASP A 11 3.48 -1.05 12.21
N GLY A 12 3.55 -1.29 10.91
CA GLY A 12 3.89 -2.56 10.32
C GLY A 12 5.20 -2.48 9.55
N ILE A 13 5.82 -3.63 9.32
CA ILE A 13 7.05 -3.79 8.55
C ILE A 13 6.71 -4.56 7.27
N ILE A 14 7.10 -4.01 6.12
CA ILE A 14 6.91 -4.69 4.84
C ILE A 14 7.79 -5.95 4.84
N LYS A 15 7.17 -7.10 4.58
CA LYS A 15 7.88 -8.38 4.45
C LYS A 15 8.28 -8.63 3.00
N GLU A 16 7.34 -8.40 2.09
CA GLU A 16 7.54 -8.66 0.67
C GLU A 16 6.63 -7.78 -0.19
N MET A 17 7.08 -7.54 -1.42
CA MET A 17 6.28 -7.03 -2.53
C MET A 17 6.41 -8.00 -3.69
N ILE A 18 5.28 -8.50 -4.18
CA ILE A 18 5.21 -9.42 -5.31
C ILE A 18 4.70 -8.66 -6.52
N ILE A 19 5.56 -8.49 -7.53
CA ILE A 19 5.21 -7.85 -8.80
C ILE A 19 4.58 -8.91 -9.70
N LYS A 20 3.32 -8.70 -10.13
CA LYS A 20 2.56 -9.66 -10.94
C LYS A 20 2.46 -9.30 -12.43
N GLY A 21 3.16 -8.26 -12.88
CA GLY A 21 3.12 -7.79 -14.26
C GLY A 21 2.04 -6.75 -14.50
N ILE A 22 1.78 -6.44 -15.79
CA ILE A 22 0.91 -5.32 -16.19
C ILE A 22 -0.58 -5.63 -16.00
N ASP A 23 -0.97 -6.90 -16.13
CA ASP A 23 -2.38 -7.32 -16.10
C ASP A 23 -2.89 -7.64 -14.69
N PHE A 24 -2.00 -7.71 -13.70
CA PHE A 24 -2.34 -8.08 -12.34
C PHE A 24 -1.75 -7.11 -11.32
N PRO A 25 -2.53 -6.68 -10.30
CA PRO A 25 -1.99 -5.81 -9.28
C PRO A 25 -0.86 -6.49 -8.53
N SER A 26 0.21 -5.72 -8.27
CA SER A 26 1.26 -6.15 -7.37
C SER A 26 0.69 -6.34 -5.97
N ILE A 27 1.22 -7.28 -5.19
CA ILE A 27 0.79 -7.55 -3.83
C ILE A 27 1.83 -7.04 -2.86
N ILE A 28 1.41 -6.40 -1.77
CA ILE A 28 2.27 -6.05 -0.64
C ILE A 28 1.85 -6.88 0.58
N SER A 29 2.84 -7.41 1.30
CA SER A 29 2.64 -8.09 2.57
C SER A 29 3.33 -7.35 3.70
N VAL A 30 2.59 -7.11 4.78
CA VAL A 30 3.04 -6.31 5.93
C VAL A 30 2.81 -7.10 7.21
N GLU A 31 3.86 -7.22 8.00
CA GLU A 31 3.82 -7.79 9.35
C GLU A 31 3.59 -6.68 10.38
N TYR A 32 2.66 -6.87 11.30
CA TYR A 32 2.40 -5.93 12.38
C TYR A 32 2.10 -6.68 13.68
N LYS A 33 2.30 -6.01 14.81
CA LYS A 33 2.20 -6.63 16.14
C LYS A 33 1.12 -5.95 16.96
N VAL A 34 0.19 -6.74 17.49
CA VAL A 34 -0.87 -6.28 18.40
C VAL A 34 -0.83 -7.15 19.64
N ASN A 35 -0.68 -6.54 20.82
CA ASN A 35 -0.67 -7.22 22.11
C ASN A 35 0.27 -8.44 22.17
N GLY A 36 1.49 -8.29 21.66
CA GLY A 36 2.47 -9.39 21.66
C GLY A 36 2.36 -10.37 20.48
N LYS A 37 1.23 -10.41 19.78
CA LYS A 37 0.96 -11.35 18.67
C LYS A 37 1.27 -10.71 17.31
N ILE A 38 1.83 -11.51 16.41
CA ILE A 38 2.18 -11.10 15.05
C ILE A 38 1.03 -11.43 14.10
N TYR A 39 0.73 -10.49 13.21
CA TYR A 39 -0.29 -10.59 12.17
C TYR A 39 0.33 -10.25 10.81
N ILE A 40 -0.22 -10.84 9.76
CA ILE A 40 0.21 -10.60 8.37
C ILE A 40 -0.96 -10.04 7.58
N LEU A 41 -0.82 -8.81 7.12
CA LEU A 41 -1.71 -8.17 6.17
C LEU A 41 -1.20 -8.42 4.75
N LYS A 42 -2.10 -8.76 3.83
CA LYS A 42 -1.81 -8.86 2.39
C LYS A 42 -2.85 -8.05 1.62
N GLU A 43 -2.37 -7.13 0.80
CA GLU A 43 -3.23 -6.27 -0.01
C GLU A 43 -2.67 -6.11 -1.42
N ASN A 44 -3.55 -5.78 -2.36
CA ASN A 44 -3.14 -5.27 -3.66
C ASN A 44 -2.52 -3.88 -3.46
N LEU A 45 -1.31 -3.67 -3.97
CA LEU A 45 -0.64 -2.39 -3.97
C LEU A 45 -1.28 -1.48 -5.02
N VAL A 46 -1.76 -0.33 -4.58
CA VAL A 46 -2.32 0.68 -5.48
C VAL A 46 -1.18 1.42 -6.16
N MET A 47 -1.10 1.30 -7.47
CA MET A 47 -0.18 2.07 -8.32
C MET A 47 -0.93 3.25 -8.93
N LYS A 48 -0.30 4.42 -8.94
CA LYS A 48 -0.79 5.61 -9.63
C LYS A 48 0.20 6.08 -10.68
N LYS A 49 -0.30 6.74 -11.71
CA LYS A 49 0.51 7.44 -12.69
C LYS A 49 1.31 8.55 -12.00
N GLU A 50 2.62 8.57 -12.21
CA GLU A 50 3.50 9.60 -11.64
C GLU A 50 3.79 10.68 -12.69
N LYS A 51 4.24 10.29 -13.87
CA LYS A 51 4.58 11.21 -14.96
C LYS A 51 4.38 10.56 -16.32
N ASN A 52 4.06 11.39 -17.32
CA ASN A 52 4.17 10.97 -18.71
C ASN A 52 5.64 10.82 -19.10
N ILE A 53 5.92 9.82 -19.93
CA ILE A 53 7.18 9.68 -20.63
C ILE A 53 6.96 10.35 -22.00
N MET A 54 7.78 11.35 -22.33
CA MET A 54 7.61 12.19 -23.52
C MET A 54 8.71 11.92 -24.55
N LEU A 55 8.35 11.87 -25.83
CA LEU A 55 9.25 11.96 -26.98
C LEU A 55 9.04 13.33 -27.63
N GLY A 56 9.92 14.29 -27.31
CA GLY A 56 9.66 15.69 -27.59
C GLY A 56 8.42 16.17 -26.84
N PHE A 57 7.38 16.59 -27.56
CA PHE A 57 6.08 16.99 -27.01
C PHE A 57 5.02 15.88 -27.04
N ILE A 58 5.35 14.68 -27.56
CA ILE A 58 4.40 13.58 -27.70
C ILE A 58 4.51 12.63 -26.51
N PRO A 59 3.44 12.35 -25.74
CA PRO A 59 3.47 11.35 -24.69
C PRO A 59 3.51 9.93 -25.30
N VAL A 60 4.56 9.17 -24.96
CA VAL A 60 4.77 7.78 -25.44
C VAL A 60 4.55 6.72 -24.38
N GLY A 61 4.28 7.14 -23.14
CA GLY A 61 4.01 6.24 -22.03
C GLY A 61 3.88 6.98 -20.72
N TYR A 62 3.94 6.24 -19.61
CA TYR A 62 3.94 6.81 -18.28
C TYR A 62 4.74 5.95 -17.30
N SER A 63 5.35 6.57 -16.29
CA SER A 63 5.82 5.85 -15.11
C SER A 63 4.71 5.78 -14.06
N THR A 64 4.79 4.76 -13.22
CA THR A 64 3.91 4.61 -12.07
C THR A 64 4.70 4.62 -10.78
N LYS A 65 4.01 4.99 -9.71
CA LYS A 65 4.52 4.99 -8.34
C LYS A 65 3.44 4.45 -7.42
N SER A 66 3.83 3.78 -6.35
CA SER A 66 2.85 3.30 -5.38
C SER A 66 2.17 4.46 -4.66
N GLN A 67 0.88 4.31 -4.33
CA GLN A 67 0.14 5.29 -3.53
C GLN A 67 0.83 5.53 -2.19
N ILE A 68 1.38 4.47 -1.58
CA ILE A 68 2.13 4.56 -0.32
C ILE A 68 3.31 5.52 -0.47
N GLU A 69 4.11 5.37 -1.52
CA GLU A 69 5.28 6.22 -1.75
C GLU A 69 4.90 7.65 -2.12
N LEU A 70 3.79 7.85 -2.85
CA LEU A 70 3.27 9.18 -3.15
C LEU A 70 2.80 9.92 -1.88
N MET A 71 2.11 9.22 -0.98
CA MET A 71 1.55 9.81 0.24
C MET A 71 2.57 9.98 1.37
N THR A 72 3.66 9.20 1.37
CA THR A 72 4.60 9.13 2.51
C THR A 72 6.08 9.31 2.17
N GLY A 73 6.45 9.22 0.89
CA GLY A 73 7.86 9.14 0.46
C GLY A 73 8.53 7.78 0.74
N ILE A 74 7.84 6.82 1.36
CA ILE A 74 8.38 5.51 1.71
C ILE A 74 8.16 4.53 0.56
N LYS A 75 9.25 3.95 0.06
CA LYS A 75 9.18 2.89 -0.96
C LYS A 75 8.58 1.60 -0.38
N PRO A 76 7.72 0.89 -1.12
CA PRO A 76 7.10 -0.38 -0.68
C PRO A 76 8.10 -1.55 -0.78
N VAL A 77 9.23 -1.45 -0.09
CA VAL A 77 10.33 -2.42 -0.09
C VAL A 77 10.42 -3.10 1.27
N ALA A 78 10.83 -4.37 1.27
CA ALA A 78 11.00 -5.15 2.50
C ALA A 78 11.87 -4.42 3.54
N GLY A 79 11.46 -4.47 4.80
CA GLY A 79 12.11 -3.79 5.93
C GLY A 79 11.61 -2.37 6.19
N ASN A 80 10.98 -1.70 5.22
CA ASN A 80 10.42 -0.37 5.45
C ASN A 80 9.16 -0.42 6.32
N LYS A 81 8.97 0.61 7.14
CA LYS A 81 7.80 0.76 8.00
C LYS A 81 6.65 1.44 7.28
N VAL A 82 5.43 0.97 7.53
CA VAL A 82 4.19 1.54 7.01
C VAL A 82 3.12 1.54 8.10
N ARG A 83 2.06 2.34 7.94
CA ARG A 83 0.97 2.41 8.93
C ARG A 83 -0.16 1.45 8.58
N VAL A 84 -0.54 0.64 9.56
CA VAL A 84 -1.65 -0.30 9.51
C VAL A 84 -2.77 0.21 10.41
N LYS A 85 -4.00 0.20 9.93
CA LYS A 85 -5.20 0.38 10.75
C LYS A 85 -5.93 -0.93 10.90
N TYR A 86 -6.33 -1.30 12.11
CA TYR A 86 -6.94 -2.60 12.42
C TYR A 86 -8.12 -2.46 13.39
N GLU A 87 -8.97 -3.48 13.42
CA GLU A 87 -10.05 -3.63 14.40
C GLU A 87 -9.50 -4.24 15.70
N GLU A 88 -9.60 -3.54 16.82
CA GLU A 88 -9.06 -3.99 18.11
C GLU A 88 -9.58 -5.36 18.56
N SER A 89 -10.88 -5.63 18.35
CA SER A 89 -11.54 -6.91 18.66
C SER A 89 -11.16 -8.04 17.70
N ASN A 90 -10.67 -7.72 16.51
CA ASN A 90 -10.25 -8.70 15.51
C ASN A 90 -9.11 -8.13 14.65
N PRO A 91 -7.84 -8.21 15.13
CA PRO A 91 -6.73 -7.57 14.43
C PRO A 91 -6.48 -8.11 13.02
N ASN A 92 -7.02 -9.27 12.62
CA ASN A 92 -6.95 -9.75 11.23
C ASN A 92 -7.77 -8.89 10.24
N ASN A 93 -8.76 -8.13 10.73
CA ASN A 93 -9.42 -7.10 9.93
C ASN A 93 -8.58 -5.82 10.01
N ALA A 94 -7.72 -5.63 9.01
CA ALA A 94 -6.77 -4.52 8.96
C ALA A 94 -6.51 -4.05 7.53
N TYR A 95 -5.99 -2.83 7.39
CA TYR A 95 -5.59 -2.25 6.11
C TYR A 95 -4.42 -1.28 6.17
N LEU A 96 -3.79 -1.02 5.03
CA LEU A 96 -2.75 0.00 4.89
C LEU A 96 -3.37 1.38 4.64
N ILE A 97 -3.15 2.31 5.58
CA ILE A 97 -3.80 3.63 5.58
C ILE A 97 -3.52 4.41 4.29
N ASN A 98 -2.29 4.30 3.79
CA ASN A 98 -1.80 5.04 2.62
C ASN A 98 -1.81 4.22 1.33
N ASN A 99 -2.51 3.08 1.30
CA ASN A 99 -2.66 2.22 0.11
C ASN A 99 -4.08 2.28 -0.46
N LYS A 100 -4.79 3.39 -0.25
CA LYS A 100 -6.17 3.54 -0.74
C LYS A 100 -6.19 4.10 -2.14
N ALA A 101 -6.96 3.45 -3.02
CA ALA A 101 -7.39 4.03 -4.27
C ALA A 101 -8.50 5.05 -3.99
N SER A 102 -8.22 6.16 -3.28
CA SER A 102 -9.17 7.27 -3.37
C SER A 102 -9.22 7.70 -4.84
N ALA A 103 -10.44 7.90 -5.34
CA ALA A 103 -10.65 8.71 -6.51
C ALA A 103 -10.13 10.13 -6.19
N THR A 104 -9.55 10.76 -7.19
CA THR A 104 -9.17 12.17 -7.23
C THR A 104 -7.83 12.55 -6.56
N LEU A 105 -6.85 12.85 -7.41
CA LEU A 105 -6.22 14.17 -7.46
C LEU A 105 -6.36 14.62 -8.92
N GLU A 106 -6.71 15.90 -9.08
CA GLU A 106 -7.29 16.61 -10.23
C GLU A 106 -6.68 16.33 -11.61
#